data_AF-A0A931SXB2-F1
#
_entry.id   AF-A0A931SXB2-F1
#
_cell.length_a   1.000
_cell.length_b   1.000
_cell.length_c   1.000
_cell.angle_alpha   90.00
_cell.angle_beta   90.00
_cell.angle_gamma   90.00
#
_symmetry.space_group_name_H-M   'P 1'
#
loop_
_entity.id
_entity.type
_entity.pdbx_description
1 polymer ?
#
loop_
_entity_poly.entity_id
_entity_poly.type
_entity_poly.pdbx_seq_one_letter_code
_entity_poly.pdbx_strand_id
1 'polypeptide(L)' 'MPKKQIRTDYAITHLIAREEHRQRETLDLIPSENWASLAVRMPLASVLGHKYSEGYPGARYYPGNAVIDDVERL' A
#
# COMPACT_ATOMS: atom_id res chain seq x y z
N MET A 1 15.49 -12.41 -11.71
CA MET A 1 15.70 -11.34 -12.70
C MET A 1 15.06 -10.07 -12.18
N PRO A 2 15.81 -8.98 -11.92
CA PRO A 2 15.19 -7.74 -11.49
C PRO A 2 14.41 -7.18 -12.68
N LYS A 3 13.08 -7.12 -12.55
CA LYS A 3 12.23 -6.52 -13.58
C LYS A 3 12.62 -5.06 -13.70
N LYS A 4 13.09 -4.71 -14.90
CA LYS A 4 13.39 -3.37 -15.40
C LYS A 4 12.36 -2.39 -14.85
N GLN A 5 12.82 -1.41 -14.06
CA GLN A 5 12.04 -0.27 -13.59
C GLN A 5 11.20 0.23 -14.77
N ILE A 6 9.87 0.06 -14.70
CA ILE A 6 8.97 0.74 -15.62
C ILE A 6 9.28 2.22 -15.45
N ARG A 7 9.50 2.95 -16.55
CA ARG A 7 9.67 4.42 -16.54
C ARG A 7 8.33 5.03 -16.13
N THR A 8 7.96 4.90 -14.86
CA THR A 8 6.76 5.49 -14.30
C THR A 8 7.10 6.93 -13.88
N ASP A 9 6.14 7.81 -14.13
CA ASP A 9 6.18 9.27 -13.99
C ASP A 9 7.38 9.81 -13.18
N TYR A 10 8.37 10.35 -13.89
CA TYR A 10 9.56 10.94 -13.29
C TYR A 10 9.21 12.12 -12.36
N ALA A 11 8.13 12.85 -12.63
CA ALA A 11 7.69 13.94 -11.77
C ALA A 11 7.22 13.39 -10.42
N ILE A 12 6.39 12.34 -10.42
CA ILE A 12 5.93 11.69 -9.19
C ILE A 12 7.10 11.09 -8.41
N THR A 13 8.00 10.38 -9.07
CA THR A 13 9.17 9.78 -8.42
C THR A 13 10.04 10.85 -7.75
N HIS A 14 10.24 11.98 -8.43
CA HIS A 14 10.98 13.12 -7.88
C HIS A 14 10.28 13.75 -6.68
N LEU A 15 8.96 13.93 -6.75
CA LEU A 15 8.17 14.48 -5.64
C LEU A 15 8.17 13.56 -4.41
N ILE A 16 8.07 12.24 -4.60
CA ILE A 16 8.19 11.26 -3.51
C ILE A 16 9.55 11.38 -2.83
N ALA A 17 10.65 11.41 -3.59
CA ALA A 17 11.99 11.53 -3.02
C ALA A 17 12.18 12.84 -2.23
N ARG A 18 11.60 13.93 -2.70
CA ARG A 18 11.60 15.22 -1.98
C ARG A 18 10.83 15.15 -0.67
N GLU A 19 9.68 14.49 -0.63
CA GLU A 19 8.89 14.34 0.60
C GLU A 19 9.56 13.40 1.60
N GLU A 20 10.16 12.30 1.14
CA GLU A 20 10.96 11.40 2.00
C GLU A 20 12.12 12.14 2.67
N HIS A 21 12.81 13.00 1.91
CA HIS A 21 13.88 13.85 2.45
C HIS A 21 13.32 14.85 3.48
N ARG A 22 12.21 15.54 3.18
CA ARG A 22 11.56 16.46 4.12
C ARG A 22 11.18 15.76 5.43
N GLN A 23 10.51 14.61 5.37
CA GLN A 23 10.11 13.85 6.56
C GLN A 23 11.31 13.39 7.38
N ARG A 24 12.43 13.03 6.73
CA ARG A 24 13.65 12.59 7.42
C ARG A 24 14.38 13.72 8.14
N GLU A 25 14.34 14.93 7.61
CA GLU A 25 15.07 16.09 8.15
C GLU A 25 14.21 17.00 9.03
N THR A 26 12.90 16.75 9.10
CA THR A 26 11.97 17.53 9.92
C THR A 26 11.74 16.85 11.27
N LEU A 27 11.88 17.62 12.36
CA LEU A 27 11.30 17.21 13.64
C LEU A 27 9.79 17.45 13.59
N ASP A 28 9.02 16.39 13.41
CA ASP A 28 7.56 16.47 13.40
C ASP A 28 7.00 16.44 14.82
N LEU A 29 6.18 17.45 15.16
CA LEU A 29 5.57 17.63 16.48
C LEU A 29 4.03 17.61 16.40
N ILE A 30 3.46 17.23 15.25
CA ILE A 30 2.01 17.11 15.10
C ILE A 30 1.57 15.80 15.78
N PRO A 31 0.78 15.83 16.88
CA PRO A 31 0.52 14.64 17.69
C PRO A 31 -0.26 13.53 16.98
N SER A 32 -0.95 13.87 15.89
CA SER A 32 -1.74 12.94 15.09
C SER A 32 -0.98 12.35 13.89
N GLU A 33 0.22 12.85 13.57
CA GLU A 33 1.04 12.32 12.49
C GLU A 33 1.98 11.23 12.98
N ASN A 34 2.24 10.24 12.12
CA ASN A 34 3.12 9.12 12.43
C ASN A 34 3.64 8.46 11.14
N TRP A 35 4.74 7.72 11.26
CA TRP A 35 5.35 6.99 10.15
C TRP A 35 4.97 5.51 10.19
N ALA A 36 4.17 5.07 9.22
CA ALA A 36 3.88 3.67 9.04
C ALA A 36 5.14 2.88 8.67
N SER A 37 5.32 1.70 9.28
CA SER A 37 6.44 0.83 8.98
C SER A 37 6.40 0.35 7.52
N LEU A 38 7.56 -0.06 6.99
CA LEU A 38 7.64 -0.61 5.63
C LEU A 38 6.73 -1.84 5.47
N ALA A 39 6.61 -2.67 6.51
CA ALA A 39 5.75 -3.86 6.51
C ALA A 39 4.26 -3.51 6.33
N VAL A 40 3.80 -2.36 6.84
CA VAL A 40 2.42 -1.88 6.64
C VAL A 40 2.24 -1.24 5.26
N ARG A 41 3.25 -0.49 4.79
CA ARG A 41 3.18 0.20 3.49
C ARG A 41 3.21 -0.74 2.29
N MET A 42 4.00 -1.82 2.36
CA MET A 42 4.22 -2.74 1.24
C MET A 42 2.92 -3.42 0.74
N PRO A 43 2.03 -3.95 1.60
CA PRO A 43 0.77 -4.55 1.16
C PRO A 43 -0.20 -3.59 0.48
N LEU A 44 -0.15 -2.29 0.78
CA LEU A 44 -1.09 -1.29 0.22
C LEU A 44 -1.01 -1.18 -1.31
N ALA A 45 0.17 -1.42 -1.89
CA ALA A 45 0.39 -1.43 -3.33
C ALA A 45 0.48 -2.86 -3.91
N SER A 46 -0.03 -3.86 -3.18
CA SER A 46 -0.02 -5.25 -3.62
C SER A 46 -1.20 -5.58 -4.52
N VAL A 47 -1.20 -6.80 -5.07
CA VAL A 47 -2.28 -7.34 -5.89
C VAL A 47 -3.61 -7.48 -5.14
N LEU A 48 -3.62 -7.34 -3.81
CA LEU A 48 -4.85 -7.34 -3.02
C LEU A 48 -5.79 -6.19 -3.45
N GLY A 49 -5.24 -5.04 -3.81
CA GLY A 49 -6.01 -3.89 -4.28
C GLY A 49 -6.72 -4.10 -5.62
N HIS A 50 -6.42 -5.17 -6.35
CA HIS A 50 -7.10 -5.49 -7.61
C HIS A 50 -8.44 -6.22 -7.39
N LYS A 51 -8.66 -6.78 -6.18
CA LYS A 51 -9.78 -7.68 -5.95
C LYS A 51 -11.00 -6.94 -5.42
N TYR A 52 -12.12 -7.11 -6.12
CA TYR A 52 -13.44 -6.73 -5.64
C TYR A 52 -14.05 -7.90 -4.85
N SER A 53 -14.37 -7.67 -3.56
CA SER A 53 -14.75 -8.71 -2.60
C SER A 53 -16.01 -8.33 -1.79
N GLU A 54 -17.03 -7.80 -2.45
CA GLU A 54 -18.30 -7.44 -1.80
C GLU A 54 -18.92 -8.63 -1.04
N GLY A 55 -19.50 -8.32 0.13
CA GLY A 55 -19.97 -9.31 1.11
C GLY A 55 -18.94 -9.56 2.21
N TYR A 56 -19.15 -10.60 3.01
CA TYR A 56 -18.25 -11.01 4.10
C TYR A 56 -17.57 -12.35 3.80
N PRO A 57 -16.51 -12.73 4.52
CA PRO A 57 -15.84 -14.02 4.34
C PRO A 57 -16.82 -15.20 4.41
N GLY A 58 -16.81 -16.07 3.40
CA GLY A 58 -17.78 -17.17 3.25
C GLY A 58 -19.17 -16.77 2.71
N ALA A 59 -19.44 -15.48 2.52
CA ALA A 59 -20.68 -14.93 2.00
C ALA A 59 -20.41 -13.80 0.99
N ARG A 60 -19.60 -14.09 -0.03
CA ARG A 60 -19.22 -13.13 -1.08
C ARG A 60 -20.20 -13.17 -2.24
N TYR A 61 -20.47 -12.00 -2.81
CA TYR A 61 -21.29 -11.90 -4.03
C TYR A 61 -20.54 -12.33 -5.30
N TYR A 62 -19.20 -12.27 -5.28
CA TYR A 62 -18.35 -12.56 -6.43
C TYR A 62 -17.37 -13.71 -6.15
N PRO A 63 -16.95 -14.45 -7.19
CA PRO A 63 -16.03 -15.58 -7.05
C PRO A 63 -14.57 -15.15 -6.79
N GLY A 64 -13.73 -16.13 -6.46
CA GLY A 64 -12.27 -15.97 -6.39
C GLY A 64 -11.75 -15.23 -5.16
N ASN A 65 -12.47 -15.26 -4.04
CA ASN A 65 -12.15 -14.50 -2.83
C ASN A 65 -11.49 -15.32 -1.71
N ALA A 66 -11.15 -16.60 -1.92
CA ALA A 66 -10.62 -17.46 -0.84
C ALA A 66 -9.42 -16.84 -0.09
N VAL A 67 -8.45 -16.27 -0.82
CA VAL A 67 -7.30 -15.60 -0.19
C VAL A 67 -7.69 -14.28 0.49
N ILE A 68 -8.67 -13.54 -0.06
CA ILE A 68 -9.14 -12.29 0.56
C ILE A 68 -9.91 -12.58 1.85
N ASP A 69 -10.65 -13.69 1.89
CA ASP A 69 -11.32 -14.15 3.10
C ASP A 69 -10.33 -14.50 4.21
N ASP A 70 -9.17 -15.08 3.87
CA ASP A 70 -8.10 -15.31 4.86
C ASP A 70 -7.49 -13.98 5.33
N VAL A 71 -7.26 -13.02 4.42
CA VAL A 71 -6.74 -11.69 4.77
C VAL A 71 -7.69 -10.93 5.71
N GLU A 72 -9.00 -10.99 5.48
CA GLU A 72 -10.00 -10.27 6.31
C GLU A 72 -10.21 -10.92 7.70
N ARG A 73 -9.82 -12.18 7.88
CA ARG A 73 -9.92 -12.88 9.18
C ARG A 73 -8.69 -12.71 10.08
N LEU A 74 -7.58 -12.21 9.55
CA LEU A 74 -6.36 -11.91 10.32
C LEU A 74 -6.50 -10.60 11.10
#